data_AF-A0A6A6FLW8-F1
#
_entry.id   AF-A0A6A6FLW8-F1
#
_cell.length_a   1.000
_cell.length_b   1.000
_cell.length_c   1.000
_cell.angle_alpha   90.00
_cell.angle_beta   90.00
_cell.angle_gamma   90.00
#
_symmetry.space_group_name_H-M   'P 1'
#
loop_
_entity.id
_entity.type
_entity.pdbx_description
1 polymer ?
#
loop_
_entity_poly.entity_id
_entity_poly.type
_entity_poly.pdbx_seq_one_letter_code
_entity_poly.pdbx_strand_id
1 'polypeptide(L)'
;PGVDSEPRFTAVVRLLRHAREVWPACMSNIVQFVLEEPIGQSEEADYAPNAKLAAKTFKLNKLMSLVSLTLAEQPKKDSDYQEASVIPILRYMSEHQPPLHINREGYRAVVRIQLGQ
;
A
#
# COMPACT_ATOMS: atom_id res chain seq x y z
N PRO A 1 -4.88 -3.68 -17.85
CA PRO A 1 -3.50 -3.72 -18.40
C PRO A 1 -2.73 -2.45 -18.03
N GLY A 2 -1.72 -2.56 -17.16
CA GLY A 2 -0.67 -1.51 -17.05
C GLY A 2 -0.29 -0.97 -15.67
N VAL A 3 -0.80 -1.48 -14.54
CA VAL A 3 -0.18 -1.19 -13.22
C VAL A 3 0.85 -2.26 -12.84
N ASP A 4 0.77 -3.44 -13.47
CA ASP A 4 1.76 -4.52 -13.37
C ASP A 4 3.04 -4.28 -14.19
N SER A 5 3.13 -3.17 -14.93
CA SER A 5 4.31 -2.81 -15.75
C SER A 5 5.21 -1.75 -15.11
N GLU A 6 5.07 -1.49 -13.81
CA GLU A 6 6.03 -0.67 -13.09
C GLU A 6 6.95 -1.56 -12.25
N PRO A 7 8.22 -1.72 -12.64
CA PRO A 7 9.16 -2.66 -11.98
C PRO A 7 9.31 -2.36 -10.48
N ARG A 8 9.17 -1.10 -10.08
CA ARG A 8 9.17 -0.67 -8.68
C ARG A 8 8.03 -1.31 -7.89
N PHE A 9 6.80 -1.26 -8.39
CA PHE A 9 5.65 -1.83 -7.69
C PHE A 9 5.75 -3.36 -7.62
N THR A 10 6.27 -4.01 -8.67
CA THR A 10 6.56 -5.45 -8.60
C THR A 10 7.61 -5.78 -7.55
N ALA A 11 8.65 -4.95 -7.39
CA ALA A 11 9.64 -5.10 -6.32
C ALA A 11 9.00 -4.96 -4.93
N VAL A 12 8.13 -3.97 -4.73
CA VAL A 12 7.36 -3.79 -3.48
C VAL A 12 6.52 -5.02 -3.14
N VAL A 13 5.81 -5.59 -4.12
CA VAL A 13 5.02 -6.82 -3.93
C VAL A 13 5.91 -7.97 -3.42
N ARG A 14 7.09 -8.14 -4.02
CA ARG A 14 8.04 -9.19 -3.62
C ARG A 14 8.68 -8.92 -2.25
N LEU A 15 9.05 -7.68 -1.97
CA LEU A 15 9.60 -7.26 -0.68
C LEU A 15 8.59 -7.47 0.44
N LEU A 16 7.34 -7.07 0.26
CA LEU A 16 6.29 -7.31 1.27
C LEU A 16 6.04 -8.79 1.48
N ARG A 17 6.09 -9.60 0.42
CA ARG A 17 5.99 -11.06 0.55
C ARG A 17 7.12 -11.62 1.40
N HIS A 18 8.35 -11.26 1.07
CA HIS A 18 9.53 -11.74 1.80
C HIS A 18 9.55 -11.24 3.25
N ALA A 19 9.17 -9.98 3.49
CA ALA A 19 9.05 -9.41 4.83
C ALA A 19 8.07 -10.20 5.71
N ARG A 20 6.90 -10.59 5.19
CA ARG A 20 5.93 -11.40 5.94
C ARG A 20 6.43 -12.80 6.31
N GLU A 21 7.39 -13.32 5.54
CA GLU A 21 7.95 -14.65 5.74
C GLU A 21 9.17 -14.63 6.67
N VAL A 22 9.97 -13.55 6.66
CA VAL A 22 11.30 -13.55 7.28
C VAL A 22 11.51 -12.39 8.27
N TRP A 23 10.90 -11.22 8.05
CA TRP A 23 11.08 -10.06 8.92
C TRP A 23 9.89 -9.07 8.87
N PRO A 24 8.79 -9.36 9.58
CA PRO A 24 7.58 -8.53 9.53
C PRO A 24 7.78 -7.07 9.92
N ALA A 25 8.72 -6.79 10.82
CA ALA A 25 8.98 -5.43 11.31
C ALA A 25 9.43 -4.44 10.21
N CYS A 26 9.96 -4.91 9.08
CA CYS A 26 10.37 -4.02 7.98
C CYS A 26 9.20 -3.63 7.05
N MET A 27 8.00 -4.18 7.24
CA MET A 27 6.83 -3.88 6.40
C MET A 27 6.50 -2.39 6.37
N SER A 28 6.60 -1.70 7.51
CA SER A 28 6.31 -0.26 7.60
C SER A 28 7.31 0.56 6.79
N ASN A 29 8.59 0.17 6.75
CA ASN A 29 9.62 0.81 5.94
C ASN A 29 9.34 0.64 4.44
N ILE A 30 8.88 -0.55 4.03
CA ILE A 30 8.51 -0.81 2.63
C ILE A 30 7.30 0.03 2.23
N VAL A 31 6.30 0.16 3.11
CA VAL A 31 5.15 1.04 2.87
C VAL A 31 5.60 2.49 2.75
N GLN A 32 6.43 2.96 3.67
CA GLN A 32 6.95 4.33 3.67
C GLN A 32 7.71 4.64 2.36
N PHE A 33 8.53 3.70 1.88
CA PHE A 33 9.20 3.83 0.58
C PHE A 33 8.23 4.02 -0.61
N VAL A 34 7.01 3.47 -0.54
CA VAL A 34 5.96 3.72 -1.55
C VAL A 34 5.31 5.09 -1.37
N LEU A 35 5.06 5.51 -0.12
CA LEU A 35 4.39 6.78 0.17
C LEU A 35 5.28 7.99 -0.13
N GLU A 36 6.59 7.85 0.05
CA GLU A 36 7.61 8.86 -0.27
C GLU A 36 7.84 9.04 -1.77
N GLU A 37 7.19 8.22 -2.62
CA GLU A 37 7.23 8.42 -4.05
C GLU A 37 6.65 9.80 -4.42
N PRO A 38 7.50 10.73 -4.94
CA PRO A 38 7.01 12.02 -5.37
C PRO A 38 5.98 11.78 -6.47
N ILE A 39 4.84 12.47 -6.39
CA ILE A 39 3.92 12.57 -7.51
C ILE A 39 4.74 13.22 -8.62
N GLY A 40 5.16 12.43 -9.61
CA GLY A 40 6.11 12.89 -10.61
C GLY A 40 5.70 14.24 -11.16
N GLN A 41 6.50 15.27 -10.84
CA GLN A 41 6.58 16.51 -11.59
C GLN A 41 7.27 16.19 -12.93
N SER A 42 6.67 15.29 -13.71
CA SER A 42 7.07 15.09 -15.08
C SER A 42 6.59 16.34 -15.82
N GLU A 43 7.49 17.25 -16.13
CA GLU A 43 7.26 18.51 -16.88
C GLU A 43 6.62 18.29 -18.26
N GLU A 44 6.49 17.03 -18.70
CA GLU A 44 5.78 16.63 -19.90
C GLU A 44 4.27 16.57 -19.66
N ALA A 45 3.63 17.71 -19.93
CA ALA A 45 2.26 17.91 -20.35
C ALA A 45 1.16 17.13 -19.60
N ASP A 46 0.46 17.89 -18.75
CA ASP A 46 -0.63 17.56 -17.86
C ASP A 46 -1.94 17.16 -18.58
N TYR A 47 -1.91 16.09 -19.38
CA TYR A 47 -3.09 15.68 -20.17
C TYR A 47 -4.16 14.92 -19.36
N ALA A 48 -3.85 14.42 -18.16
CA ALA A 48 -4.83 13.69 -17.33
C ALA A 48 -4.45 13.61 -15.84
N PRO A 49 -4.50 14.72 -15.08
CA PRO A 49 -4.27 14.70 -13.63
C PRO A 49 -5.16 13.67 -12.91
N ASN A 50 -6.41 13.50 -13.40
CA ASN A 50 -7.35 12.52 -12.88
C ASN A 50 -6.91 11.07 -13.09
N ALA A 51 -6.24 10.75 -14.21
CA ALA A 51 -5.77 9.39 -14.48
C ALA A 51 -4.57 9.02 -13.59
N LYS A 52 -3.63 9.95 -13.38
CA LYS A 52 -2.52 9.79 -12.44
C LYS A 52 -3.03 9.59 -11.01
N LEU A 53 -4.02 10.38 -10.60
CA LEU A 53 -4.67 10.28 -9.30
C LEU A 53 -5.41 8.94 -9.12
N ALA A 54 -6.15 8.49 -10.15
CA ALA A 54 -6.83 7.20 -10.13
C ALA A 54 -5.83 6.03 -10.04
N ALA A 55 -4.73 6.08 -10.79
CA ALA A 55 -3.67 5.08 -10.72
C ALA A 55 -3.01 5.03 -9.33
N LYS A 56 -2.73 6.20 -8.71
CA LYS A 56 -2.20 6.27 -7.34
C LYS A 56 -3.20 5.71 -6.33
N THR A 57 -4.47 6.09 -6.44
CA THR A 57 -5.56 5.57 -5.59
C THR A 57 -5.67 4.04 -5.70
N PHE A 58 -5.59 3.50 -6.92
CA PHE A 58 -5.59 2.06 -7.15
C PHE A 58 -4.38 1.37 -6.51
N LYS A 59 -3.17 1.91 -6.71
CA LYS A 59 -1.93 1.38 -6.11
C LYS A 59 -1.98 1.34 -4.59
N LEU A 60 -2.50 2.39 -3.94
CA LEU A 60 -2.57 2.45 -2.47
C LEU A 60 -3.62 1.47 -1.91
N ASN A 61 -4.78 1.33 -2.56
CA ASN A 61 -5.75 0.29 -2.19
C ASN A 61 -5.15 -1.11 -2.37
N LYS A 62 -4.37 -1.32 -3.44
CA LYS A 62 -3.66 -2.58 -3.66
C LYS A 62 -2.56 -2.82 -2.62
N LEU A 63 -1.85 -1.78 -2.21
CA LEU A 63 -0.83 -1.85 -1.15
C LEU A 63 -1.45 -2.28 0.18
N MET A 64 -2.59 -1.70 0.59
CA MET A 64 -3.32 -2.15 1.78
C MET A 64 -3.68 -3.63 1.70
N SER A 65 -4.19 -4.09 0.54
CA SER A 65 -4.51 -5.50 0.29
C SER A 65 -3.30 -6.42 0.49
N LEU A 66 -2.11 -6.01 0.02
CA LEU A 66 -0.86 -6.75 0.20
C LEU A 66 -0.37 -6.76 1.66
N VAL A 67 -0.51 -5.65 2.38
CA VAL A 67 -0.19 -5.55 3.81
C VAL A 67 -1.08 -6.49 4.62
N SER A 68 -2.37 -6.60 4.27
CA SER A 68 -3.35 -7.45 4.99
C SER A 68 -3.20 -8.95 4.77
N LEU A 69 -2.25 -9.41 3.94
CA LEU A 69 -2.04 -10.83 3.74
C LEU A 69 -1.38 -11.45 4.98
N THR A 70 -1.85 -12.64 5.36
CA THR A 70 -1.42 -13.38 6.56
C THR A 70 0.11 -13.54 6.65
N LEU A 71 0.63 -13.46 7.88
CA LEU A 71 2.04 -13.67 8.21
C LEU A 71 2.37 -15.15 8.41
N ALA A 72 3.60 -15.56 8.11
CA ALA A 72 3.98 -16.98 8.06
C ALA A 72 4.11 -17.63 9.44
N GLU A 73 4.53 -16.89 10.48
CA GLU A 73 4.96 -17.48 11.75
C GLU A 73 3.91 -17.39 12.86
N GLN A 74 3.36 -16.20 13.18
CA GLN A 74 2.41 -16.04 14.30
C GLN A 74 1.32 -14.99 13.99
N PRO A 75 0.23 -15.33 13.28
CA PRO A 75 -0.77 -14.37 12.78
C PRO A 75 -1.38 -13.44 13.83
N LYS A 76 -1.48 -13.88 15.09
CA LYS A 76 -2.03 -13.08 16.21
C LYS A 76 -1.01 -12.20 16.94
N LYS A 77 0.28 -12.52 16.87
CA LYS A 77 1.34 -11.72 17.53
C LYS A 77 1.95 -10.72 16.57
N ASP A 78 1.89 -11.01 15.28
CA ASP A 78 2.51 -10.19 14.25
C ASP A 78 1.51 -9.21 13.57
N SER A 79 0.24 -9.20 14.01
CA SER A 79 -0.79 -8.27 13.52
C SER A 79 -0.42 -6.81 13.74
N ASP A 80 0.33 -6.52 14.79
CA ASP A 80 0.81 -5.17 15.14
C ASP A 80 1.66 -4.59 14.01
N TYR A 81 2.45 -5.41 13.30
CA TYR A 81 3.25 -4.96 12.16
C TYR A 81 2.39 -4.62 10.95
N GLN A 82 1.30 -5.36 10.71
CA GLN A 82 0.36 -5.03 9.65
C GLN A 82 -0.41 -3.74 9.97
N GLU A 83 -0.83 -3.58 11.23
CA GLU A 83 -1.52 -2.38 11.70
C GLU A 83 -0.62 -1.14 11.59
N ALA A 84 0.61 -1.23 12.10
CA ALA A 84 1.61 -0.17 11.98
C ALA A 84 1.92 0.18 10.51
N SER A 85 1.79 -0.79 9.60
CA SER A 85 2.04 -0.58 8.17
C SER A 85 0.83 -0.03 7.41
N VAL A 86 -0.41 -0.28 7.84
CA VAL A 86 -1.61 0.20 7.13
C VAL A 86 -1.97 1.64 7.53
N ILE A 87 -1.71 2.06 8.77
CA ILE A 87 -2.03 3.39 9.28
C ILE A 87 -1.42 4.53 8.43
N PRO A 88 -0.13 4.48 8.04
CA PRO A 88 0.45 5.51 7.18
C PRO A 88 -0.23 5.62 5.81
N ILE A 89 -0.71 4.51 5.25
CA ILE A 89 -1.43 4.50 3.97
C ILE A 89 -2.77 5.22 4.12
N LEU A 90 -3.52 4.89 5.17
CA LEU A 90 -4.81 5.53 5.48
C LEU A 90 -4.64 7.04 5.69
N ARG A 91 -3.63 7.44 6.48
CA ARG A 91 -3.30 8.84 6.71
C ARG A 91 -2.95 9.57 5.41
N TYR A 92 -2.06 8.99 4.61
CA TYR A 92 -1.67 9.55 3.32
C TYR A 92 -2.90 9.77 2.41
N MET A 93 -3.79 8.78 2.34
CA MET A 93 -5.00 8.87 1.51
C MET A 93 -5.99 9.94 2.01
N SER A 94 -6.13 10.10 3.33
CA SER A 94 -7.02 11.11 3.92
C SER A 94 -6.49 12.53 3.86
N GLU A 95 -5.17 12.71 3.98
CA GLU A 95 -4.51 14.04 4.00
C GLU A 95 -4.20 14.55 2.59
N HIS A 96 -4.24 13.69 1.57
CA HIS A 96 -4.07 14.10 0.19
C HIS A 96 -5.20 15.03 -0.28
N GLN A 97 -4.88 16.05 -1.07
CA GLN A 97 -5.84 16.97 -1.67
C GLN A 97 -5.83 16.83 -3.20
N PRO A 98 -6.93 16.37 -3.84
CA PRO A 98 -8.20 15.93 -3.25
C PRO A 98 -8.06 14.55 -2.55
N PRO A 99 -8.94 14.21 -1.58
CA PRO A 99 -8.87 12.95 -0.85
C PRO A 99 -8.87 11.71 -1.76
N LEU A 100 -7.98 10.75 -1.48
CA LEU A 100 -7.92 9.49 -2.20
C LEU A 100 -8.94 8.52 -1.63
N HIS A 101 -9.81 7.98 -2.48
CA HIS A 101 -10.92 7.15 -2.02
C HIS A 101 -10.46 5.74 -1.67
N ILE A 102 -10.82 5.28 -0.48
CA ILE A 102 -10.68 3.88 -0.07
C ILE A 102 -11.82 3.09 -0.70
N ASN A 103 -11.51 2.04 -1.44
CA ASN A 103 -12.50 1.19 -2.08
C ASN A 103 -12.79 -0.05 -1.24
N ARG A 104 -13.69 -0.92 -1.73
CA ARG A 104 -14.06 -2.18 -1.04
C ARG A 104 -12.85 -3.08 -0.75
N GLU A 105 -11.85 -3.11 -1.62
CA GLU A 105 -10.61 -3.87 -1.41
C GLU A 105 -9.82 -3.29 -0.22
N GLY A 106 -9.64 -1.96 -0.19
CA GLY A 106 -8.97 -1.27 0.91
C GLY A 106 -9.66 -1.47 2.27
N TYR A 107 -10.98 -1.32 2.34
CA TYR A 107 -11.73 -1.57 3.58
C TYR A 107 -11.63 -3.03 4.03
N ARG A 108 -11.68 -4.00 3.11
CA ARG A 108 -11.49 -5.42 3.46
C ARG A 108 -10.09 -5.69 4.01
N ALA A 109 -9.08 -5.02 3.49
CA ALA A 109 -7.72 -5.14 3.99
C ALA A 109 -7.60 -4.66 5.44
N VAL A 110 -8.20 -3.51 5.78
CA VAL A 110 -8.22 -3.01 7.17
C VAL A 110 -8.96 -3.96 8.11
N VAL A 111 -10.14 -4.44 7.69
CA VAL A 111 -10.93 -5.38 8.50
C VAL A 111 -10.17 -6.68 8.76
N ARG A 112 -9.45 -7.21 7.77
CA ARG A 112 -8.58 -8.40 7.94
C ARG A 112 -7.54 -8.21 9.03
N ILE A 113 -6.83 -7.09 9.00
CA ILE A 113 -5.81 -6.74 9.99
C ILE A 113 -6.43 -6.64 11.39
N GLN A 114 -7.56 -5.94 11.52
CA GLN A 114 -8.26 -5.78 12.81
C GLN A 114 -8.81 -7.08 13.39
N LEU A 115 -9.18 -8.03 12.53
CA LEU A 115 -9.63 -9.36 12.94
C LEU A 115 -8.48 -10.35 13.14
N GLY A 116 -7.24 -9.95 12.81
CA GLY A 116 -6.03 -10.77 12.90
C GLY A 116 -6.01 -11.95 11.91
N GLN A 117 -6.40 -11.72 10.65
CA GLN A 117 -6.58 -12.76 9.61
C GLN A 117 -6.02 -12.34 8.23
#